data_AF-A0A942DBT6-F1
#
_entry.id   AF-A0A942DBT6-F1
#
_cell.length_a   1.000
_cell.length_b   1.000
_cell.length_c   1.000
_cell.angle_alpha   90.00
_cell.angle_beta   90.00
_cell.angle_gamma   90.00
#
_symmetry.space_group_name_H-M   'P 1'
#
loop_
_entity.id
_entity.type
_entity.pdbx_description
1 polymer ?
#
loop_
_entity_poly.entity_id
_entity_poly.type
_entity_poly.pdbx_seq_one_letter_code
_entity_poly.pdbx_strand_id
1 'polypeptide(L)'
;MTNQFLAAKKQLPNLGIGLGLRRELANDTFDNANKIDWLELVPENYMGLGGAARQRLEKVASRFPLVSHGVNLSLGSTDELNAEYLAALKKLLDKVDAPWFSDHLCFTSVDGVYLHDLLPLPFSKEAVKHCAKRAQQVQHAVGRPFLIENISAYMFMPGGEMTEAQFLSSVLEEGDCGMLLDVNNVYVNSQNHNFDPFEFLKQIPLERTVQIHVAGHSTGEGTIIDTHGSKVIEPVFQLLKFVLERTDVKAVMIERDQNFPEFSELIGELARIREIAAEVQPTLASVGRGHLSFESSAPIIESSKGRENVGAALTA
;
A
#
# COMPACT_ATOMS: atom_id res chain seq x y z
N MET A 1 -11.56 -16.85 -14.44
CA MET A 1 -11.48 -16.20 -13.12
C MET A 1 -12.43 -15.01 -13.13
N THR A 2 -13.27 -14.86 -12.12
CA THR A 2 -14.15 -13.69 -12.01
C THR A 2 -13.30 -12.48 -11.69
N ASN A 3 -13.24 -11.49 -12.60
CA ASN A 3 -12.52 -10.22 -12.41
C ASN A 3 -13.29 -9.28 -11.46
N GLN A 4 -13.51 -9.70 -10.21
CA GLN A 4 -14.27 -8.92 -9.24
C GLN A 4 -13.47 -7.69 -8.82
N PHE A 5 -12.15 -7.83 -8.67
CA PHE A 5 -11.28 -6.72 -8.32
C PHE A 5 -11.35 -5.57 -9.33
N LEU A 6 -11.27 -5.86 -10.64
CA LEU A 6 -11.33 -4.81 -11.68
C LEU A 6 -12.66 -4.06 -11.67
N ALA A 7 -13.75 -4.72 -11.30
CA ALA A 7 -15.04 -4.05 -11.10
C ALA A 7 -15.04 -3.19 -9.84
N ALA A 8 -14.49 -3.69 -8.73
CA ALA A 8 -14.37 -2.97 -7.47
C ALA A 8 -13.45 -1.73 -7.60
N LYS A 9 -12.34 -1.83 -8.33
CA LYS A 9 -11.40 -0.72 -8.60
C LYS A 9 -12.10 0.52 -9.15
N LYS A 10 -13.10 0.34 -10.03
CA LYS A 10 -13.85 1.46 -10.62
C LYS A 10 -14.64 2.27 -9.58
N GLN A 11 -14.96 1.66 -8.44
CA GLN A 11 -15.69 2.30 -7.33
C GLN A 11 -14.75 2.89 -6.28
N LEU A 12 -13.44 2.66 -6.38
CA LEU A 12 -12.48 3.22 -5.43
C LEU A 12 -12.37 4.75 -5.59
N PRO A 13 -12.25 5.50 -4.48
CA PRO A 13 -12.10 6.94 -4.53
C PRO A 13 -10.73 7.30 -5.13
N ASN A 14 -10.69 8.42 -5.87
CA ASN A 14 -9.43 9.05 -6.23
C ASN A 14 -8.94 9.85 -5.03
N LEU A 15 -7.83 9.44 -4.43
CA LEU A 15 -7.23 10.13 -3.29
C LEU A 15 -6.24 11.22 -3.71
N GLY A 16 -5.68 11.13 -4.92
CA GLY A 16 -4.77 12.14 -5.45
C GLY A 16 -3.33 11.91 -5.01
N ILE A 17 -2.66 12.97 -4.55
CA ILE A 17 -1.21 12.95 -4.29
C ILE A 17 -0.94 13.11 -2.80
N GLY A 18 -0.32 12.09 -2.23
CA GLY A 18 -0.16 11.91 -0.80
C GLY A 18 1.29 11.77 -0.35
N LEU A 19 1.46 11.58 0.96
CA LEU A 19 2.74 11.45 1.62
C LEU A 19 2.68 10.35 2.69
N GLY A 20 3.79 9.66 2.93
CA GLY A 20 3.90 8.73 4.04
C GLY A 20 3.80 9.43 5.40
N LEU A 21 2.95 8.92 6.29
CA LEU A 21 2.84 9.39 7.67
C LEU A 21 4.01 8.84 8.49
N ARG A 22 5.10 9.61 8.52
CA ARG A 22 6.25 9.36 9.39
C ARG A 22 6.19 10.26 10.62
N ARG A 23 6.63 9.75 11.77
CA ARG A 23 6.57 10.49 13.05
C ARG A 23 7.38 11.78 12.97
N GLU A 24 8.52 11.71 12.30
CA GLU A 24 9.52 12.75 12.11
C GLU A 24 8.96 13.91 11.27
N LEU A 25 8.02 13.62 10.36
CA LEU A 25 7.39 14.60 9.46
C LEU A 25 6.01 15.08 9.93
N ALA A 26 5.52 14.58 11.07
CA ALA A 26 4.11 14.70 11.44
C ALA A 26 3.67 16.16 11.60
N ASN A 27 4.47 17.02 12.25
CA ASN A 27 4.09 18.42 12.47
C ASN A 27 4.03 19.19 11.16
N ASP A 28 5.07 19.11 10.34
CA ASP A 28 5.12 19.80 9.04
C ASP A 28 4.02 19.35 8.09
N THR A 29 3.64 18.07 8.15
CA THR A 29 2.49 17.51 7.42
C THR A 29 1.19 18.24 7.79
N PHE A 30 0.96 18.52 9.07
CA PHE A 30 -0.22 19.27 9.51
C PHE A 30 -0.18 20.73 9.08
N ASP A 31 0.98 21.37 9.17
CA ASP A 31 1.16 22.78 8.83
C ASP A 31 1.03 23.02 7.31
N ASN A 32 1.28 21.99 6.50
CA ASN A 32 1.16 22.02 5.04
C ASN A 32 -0.01 21.19 4.49
N ALA A 33 -1.03 20.91 5.29
CA ALA A 33 -2.15 20.06 4.90
C ALA A 33 -2.90 20.51 3.63
N ASN A 34 -2.79 21.78 3.23
CA ASN A 34 -3.37 22.28 1.99
C ASN A 34 -2.61 21.85 0.71
N LYS A 35 -1.49 21.14 0.85
CA LYS A 35 -0.63 20.67 -0.25
C LYS A 35 -0.59 19.15 -0.40
N ILE A 36 -1.22 18.42 0.52
CA ILE A 36 -1.21 16.96 0.61
C ILE A 36 -2.65 16.46 0.60
N ASP A 37 -2.99 15.53 -0.28
CA ASP A 37 -4.38 15.12 -0.47
C ASP A 37 -4.77 13.94 0.44
N TRP A 38 -3.83 13.07 0.78
CA TRP A 38 -4.02 11.89 1.62
C TRP A 38 -2.71 11.43 2.28
N LEU A 39 -2.79 10.55 3.28
CA LEU A 39 -1.63 9.99 3.95
C LEU A 39 -1.65 8.46 4.00
N GLU A 40 -0.47 7.86 3.87
CA GLU A 40 -0.27 6.43 4.11
C GLU A 40 0.26 6.16 5.51
N LEU A 41 -0.26 5.16 6.20
CA LEU A 41 0.29 4.69 7.46
C LEU A 41 0.82 3.27 7.38
N VAL A 42 1.85 2.98 8.17
CA VAL A 42 2.29 1.61 8.45
C VAL A 42 1.45 1.07 9.61
N PRO A 43 0.56 0.08 9.40
CA PRO A 43 -0.44 -0.34 10.38
C PRO A 43 0.20 -0.85 11.68
N GLU A 44 1.37 -1.48 11.62
CA GLU A 44 2.12 -2.01 12.77
C GLU A 44 2.46 -0.91 13.79
N ASN A 45 2.62 0.34 13.33
CA ASN A 45 2.88 1.48 14.19
C ASN A 45 1.63 2.03 14.92
N TYR A 46 0.45 1.45 14.67
CA TYR A 46 -0.83 1.93 15.20
C TYR A 46 -1.75 0.80 15.71
N MET A 47 -1.53 -0.44 15.30
CA MET A 47 -2.29 -1.60 15.78
C MET A 47 -2.00 -1.87 17.26
N GLY A 48 -3.05 -1.92 18.08
CA GLY A 48 -2.92 -2.23 19.51
C GLY A 48 -2.26 -1.14 20.37
N LEU A 49 -1.84 -0.01 19.79
CA LEU A 49 -1.13 1.04 20.51
C LEU A 49 -2.06 2.13 21.06
N GLY A 50 -1.78 2.55 22.30
CA GLY A 50 -2.40 3.70 22.96
C GLY A 50 -1.53 4.96 22.92
N GLY A 51 -1.86 5.94 23.77
CA GLY A 51 -1.02 7.12 23.98
C GLY A 51 -0.78 7.96 22.73
N ALA A 52 0.48 8.36 22.52
CA ALA A 52 0.86 9.29 21.45
C ALA A 52 0.56 8.77 20.04
N ALA A 53 0.68 7.47 19.79
CA ALA A 53 0.36 6.87 18.48
C ALA A 53 -1.13 7.02 18.17
N ARG A 54 -2.00 6.69 19.15
CA ARG A 54 -3.44 6.88 19.04
C ARG A 54 -3.82 8.35 18.82
N GLN A 55 -3.24 9.27 19.59
CA GLN A 55 -3.52 10.70 19.45
C GLN A 55 -3.11 11.23 18.08
N ARG A 56 -1.96 10.80 17.56
CA ARG A 56 -1.53 11.15 16.19
C ARG A 56 -2.53 10.63 15.16
N LEU A 57 -2.91 9.35 15.26
CA LEU A 57 -3.87 8.72 14.35
C LEU A 57 -5.21 9.46 14.34
N GLU A 58 -5.76 9.78 15.51
CA GLU A 58 -7.02 10.51 15.63
C GLU A 58 -6.93 11.92 15.02
N LYS A 59 -5.80 12.60 15.24
CA LYS A 59 -5.53 13.93 14.66
C LYS A 59 -5.39 13.89 13.13
N VAL A 60 -4.72 12.88 12.57
CA VAL A 60 -4.58 12.76 11.10
C VAL A 60 -5.88 12.32 10.44
N ALA A 61 -6.60 11.36 11.03
CA ALA A 61 -7.84 10.82 10.49
C ALA A 61 -8.95 11.88 10.43
N SER A 62 -8.92 12.89 11.30
CA SER A 62 -9.87 14.01 11.23
C SER A 62 -9.57 15.00 10.09
N ARG A 63 -8.45 14.87 9.38
CA ARG A 63 -7.98 15.86 8.41
C ARG A 63 -7.63 15.28 7.04
N PHE A 64 -7.25 14.01 6.97
CA PHE A 64 -6.82 13.36 5.75
C PHE A 64 -7.54 12.01 5.57
N PRO A 65 -7.86 11.62 4.33
CA PRO A 65 -8.06 10.22 3.99
C PRO A 65 -6.80 9.43 4.31
N LEU A 66 -6.98 8.22 4.85
CA LEU A 66 -5.89 7.34 5.23
C LEU A 66 -6.01 6.01 4.51
N VAL A 67 -4.88 5.49 4.03
CA VAL A 67 -4.74 4.10 3.59
C VAL A 67 -3.57 3.49 4.35
N SER A 68 -3.52 2.17 4.41
CA SER A 68 -2.44 1.46 5.08
C SER A 68 -1.59 0.66 4.11
N HIS A 69 -0.30 0.68 4.36
CA HIS A 69 0.67 -0.20 3.72
C HIS A 69 1.47 -0.94 4.79
N GLY A 70 1.29 -2.26 4.85
CA GLY A 70 1.88 -3.16 5.83
C GLY A 70 3.26 -3.64 5.45
N VAL A 71 4.03 -4.02 6.48
CA VAL A 71 5.39 -4.59 6.35
C VAL A 71 5.52 -5.98 6.98
N ASN A 72 4.51 -6.42 7.74
CA ASN A 72 4.60 -7.64 8.55
C ASN A 72 3.64 -8.76 8.13
N LEU A 73 2.78 -8.59 7.12
CA LEU A 73 1.87 -9.67 6.71
C LEU A 73 2.62 -10.90 6.19
N SER A 74 3.80 -10.69 5.58
CA SER A 74 4.68 -11.75 5.10
C SER A 74 3.92 -12.74 4.19
N LEU A 75 3.29 -12.22 3.13
CA LEU A 75 2.37 -12.96 2.28
C LEU A 75 2.96 -14.26 1.74
N GLY A 76 4.25 -14.26 1.43
CA GLY A 76 5.01 -15.40 0.91
C GLY A 76 5.48 -16.42 1.95
N SER A 77 5.29 -16.16 3.25
CA SER A 77 5.69 -17.11 4.31
C SER A 77 4.91 -18.41 4.23
N THR A 78 5.56 -19.52 4.57
CA THR A 78 4.91 -20.83 4.75
C THR A 78 4.20 -20.96 6.09
N ASP A 79 4.45 -20.04 7.03
CA ASP A 79 3.72 -20.00 8.31
C ASP A 79 2.25 -19.62 8.06
N GLU A 80 1.36 -20.12 8.91
CA GLU A 80 -0.05 -19.76 8.85
C GLU A 80 -0.26 -18.25 9.01
N LEU A 81 -1.26 -17.71 8.30
CA LEU A 81 -1.62 -16.29 8.46
C LEU A 81 -2.02 -16.02 9.91
N ASN A 82 -1.44 -14.96 10.50
CA ASN A 82 -1.72 -14.60 11.87
C ASN A 82 -3.13 -13.97 11.99
N ALA A 83 -4.07 -14.73 12.56
CA ALA A 83 -5.46 -14.30 12.72
C ALA A 83 -5.63 -13.09 13.64
N GLU A 84 -4.79 -12.96 14.68
CA GLU A 84 -4.82 -11.81 15.60
C GLU A 84 -4.35 -10.54 14.89
N TYR A 85 -3.29 -10.65 14.08
CA TYR A 85 -2.81 -9.57 13.23
C TYR A 85 -3.89 -9.11 12.25
N LEU A 86 -4.54 -10.04 11.52
CA LEU A 86 -5.59 -9.70 10.56
C LEU A 86 -6.81 -9.04 11.23
N ALA A 87 -7.18 -9.48 12.43
CA ALA A 87 -8.24 -8.87 13.21
C ALA A 87 -7.87 -7.45 13.69
N ALA A 88 -6.62 -7.25 14.14
CA ALA A 88 -6.10 -5.94 14.53
C ALA A 88 -6.03 -4.98 13.34
N LEU A 89 -5.58 -5.46 12.19
CA LEU A 89 -5.52 -4.71 10.94
C LEU A 89 -6.93 -4.29 10.52
N LYS A 90 -7.88 -5.23 10.45
CA LYS A 90 -9.28 -4.92 10.14
C LYS A 90 -9.83 -3.82 11.03
N LYS A 91 -9.63 -3.92 12.35
CA LYS A 91 -10.10 -2.92 13.31
C LYS A 91 -9.48 -1.54 13.08
N LEU A 92 -8.19 -1.47 12.73
CA LEU A 92 -7.52 -0.22 12.39
C LEU A 92 -8.11 0.39 11.13
N LEU A 93 -8.28 -0.41 10.07
CA LEU A 93 -8.83 0.03 8.80
C LEU A 93 -10.29 0.49 8.92
N ASP A 94 -11.08 -0.17 9.75
CA ASP A 94 -12.44 0.25 10.11
C ASP A 94 -12.44 1.60 10.83
N LYS A 95 -11.45 1.84 11.71
CA LYS A 95 -11.35 3.10 12.47
C LYS A 95 -11.02 4.31 11.57
N VAL A 96 -10.22 4.11 10.53
CA VAL A 96 -9.76 5.18 9.64
C VAL A 96 -10.52 5.26 8.32
N ASP A 97 -11.53 4.40 8.14
CA ASP A 97 -12.31 4.25 6.91
C ASP A 97 -11.42 4.09 5.66
N ALA A 98 -10.40 3.23 5.76
CA ALA A 98 -9.47 3.02 4.67
C ALA A 98 -10.18 2.34 3.47
N PRO A 99 -10.10 2.91 2.24
CA PRO A 99 -10.76 2.34 1.06
C PRO A 99 -10.09 1.06 0.55
N TRP A 100 -8.80 0.87 0.85
CA TRP A 100 -8.01 -0.32 0.56
C TRP A 100 -6.83 -0.43 1.54
N PHE A 101 -6.08 -1.52 1.44
CA PHE A 101 -4.82 -1.72 2.14
C PHE A 101 -3.84 -2.51 1.26
N SER A 102 -2.56 -2.38 1.54
CA SER A 102 -1.49 -3.07 0.79
C SER A 102 -0.48 -3.74 1.71
N ASP A 103 0.27 -4.68 1.15
CA ASP A 103 1.49 -5.27 1.74
C ASP A 103 2.36 -5.85 0.60
N HIS A 104 3.57 -6.29 0.93
CA HIS A 104 4.59 -6.69 -0.02
C HIS A 104 4.43 -8.13 -0.52
N LEU A 105 4.79 -8.37 -1.79
CA LEU A 105 4.95 -9.72 -2.35
C LEU A 105 6.29 -10.34 -1.93
N CYS A 106 6.45 -10.59 -0.64
CA CYS A 106 7.69 -11.11 -0.07
C CYS A 106 7.40 -12.07 1.08
N PHE A 107 8.46 -12.62 1.67
CA PHE A 107 8.40 -13.14 3.02
C PHE A 107 9.34 -12.36 3.93
N THR A 108 8.85 -11.98 5.11
CA THR A 108 9.60 -11.29 6.17
C THR A 108 9.74 -12.17 7.42
N SER A 109 9.13 -13.35 7.39
CA SER A 109 9.22 -14.36 8.45
C SER A 109 9.04 -15.78 7.91
N VAL A 110 9.65 -16.75 8.58
CA VAL A 110 9.49 -18.19 8.32
C VAL A 110 9.86 -18.99 9.57
N ASP A 111 9.14 -20.07 9.85
CA ASP A 111 9.32 -20.92 11.03
C ASP A 111 9.29 -20.11 12.35
N GLY A 112 8.44 -19.08 12.41
CA GLY A 112 8.30 -18.20 13.57
C GLY A 112 9.46 -17.21 13.79
N VAL A 113 10.41 -17.10 12.85
CA VAL A 113 11.54 -16.16 12.92
C VAL A 113 11.27 -14.97 12.01
N TYR A 114 11.39 -13.76 12.55
CA TYR A 114 11.35 -12.51 11.78
C TYR A 114 12.73 -12.17 11.23
N LEU A 115 12.79 -11.82 9.94
CA LEU A 115 14.05 -11.62 9.21
C LEU A 115 14.41 -10.14 9.00
N HIS A 116 13.53 -9.22 9.43
CA HIS A 116 13.72 -7.75 9.35
C HIS A 116 14.07 -7.21 7.96
N ASP A 117 13.78 -7.98 6.90
CA ASP A 117 14.05 -7.66 5.51
C ASP A 117 12.94 -8.25 4.62
N LEU A 118 12.77 -7.68 3.43
CA LEU A 118 11.80 -8.11 2.42
C LEU A 118 12.47 -9.14 1.50
N LEU A 119 12.30 -10.43 1.81
CA LEU A 119 12.98 -11.46 1.03
C LEU A 119 12.16 -11.88 -0.21
N PRO A 120 12.79 -11.97 -1.39
CA PRO A 120 12.11 -12.31 -2.63
C PRO A 120 11.62 -13.76 -2.62
N LEU A 121 10.57 -14.05 -3.38
CA LEU A 121 10.05 -15.40 -3.55
C LEU A 121 10.68 -16.09 -4.78
N PRO A 122 10.77 -17.44 -4.79
CA PRO A 122 11.03 -18.14 -6.04
C PRO A 122 9.87 -17.89 -6.99
N PHE A 123 10.17 -17.47 -8.22
CA PHE A 123 9.17 -17.22 -9.26
C PHE A 123 8.66 -18.56 -9.84
N SER A 124 8.05 -19.40 -9.00
CA SER A 124 7.58 -20.74 -9.32
C SER A 124 6.05 -20.78 -9.35
N LYS A 125 5.49 -21.78 -10.04
CA LYS A 125 4.02 -21.98 -10.06
C LYS A 125 3.46 -22.33 -8.69
N GLU A 126 4.27 -22.96 -7.85
CA GLU A 126 3.91 -23.27 -6.47
C GLU A 126 3.76 -21.99 -5.64
N ALA A 127 4.75 -21.08 -5.73
CA ALA A 127 4.71 -19.79 -5.04
C ALA A 127 3.55 -18.92 -5.52
N VAL A 128 3.20 -18.95 -6.81
CA VAL A 128 2.01 -18.27 -7.34
C VAL A 128 0.75 -18.74 -6.60
N LYS A 129 0.51 -20.07 -6.59
CA LYS A 129 -0.68 -20.65 -5.96
C LYS A 129 -0.73 -20.35 -4.46
N HIS A 130 0.41 -20.41 -3.79
CA HIS A 130 0.53 -20.09 -2.36
C HIS A 130 0.15 -18.65 -2.06
N CYS A 131 0.77 -17.69 -2.75
CA CYS A 131 0.52 -16.26 -2.55
C CYS A 131 -0.90 -15.86 -2.97
N ALA A 132 -1.39 -16.37 -4.09
CA ALA A 132 -2.75 -16.11 -4.57
C ALA A 132 -3.82 -16.59 -3.57
N LYS A 133 -3.67 -17.82 -3.05
CA LYS A 133 -4.58 -18.34 -2.01
C LYS A 133 -4.55 -17.48 -0.75
N ARG A 134 -3.37 -17.06 -0.30
CA ARG A 134 -3.23 -16.20 0.89
C ARG A 134 -3.79 -14.80 0.66
N ALA A 135 -3.61 -14.22 -0.53
CA ALA A 135 -4.21 -12.94 -0.90
C ALA A 135 -5.75 -13.01 -0.81
N GLN A 136 -6.36 -14.09 -1.26
CA GLN A 136 -7.80 -14.33 -1.11
C GLN A 136 -8.22 -14.45 0.37
N GLN A 137 -7.46 -15.19 1.19
CA GLN A 137 -7.72 -15.34 2.62
C GLN A 137 -7.62 -13.99 3.37
N VAL A 138 -6.59 -13.21 3.07
CA VAL A 138 -6.37 -11.86 3.62
C VAL A 138 -7.52 -10.93 3.25
N GLN A 139 -7.91 -10.88 1.97
CA GLN A 139 -9.06 -10.10 1.51
C GLN A 139 -10.36 -10.51 2.23
N HIS A 140 -10.60 -11.81 2.39
CA HIS A 140 -11.78 -12.31 3.09
C HIS A 140 -11.78 -11.94 4.57
N ALA A 141 -10.66 -12.08 5.27
CA ALA A 141 -10.54 -11.79 6.70
C ALA A 141 -10.68 -10.30 7.00
N VAL A 142 -10.06 -9.44 6.18
CA VAL A 142 -10.10 -7.98 6.38
C VAL A 142 -11.40 -7.37 5.85
N GLY A 143 -11.93 -7.91 4.75
CA GLY A 143 -13.17 -7.46 4.11
C GLY A 143 -13.00 -6.18 3.30
N ARG A 144 -11.83 -5.97 2.68
CA ARG A 144 -11.49 -4.81 1.86
C ARG A 144 -10.63 -5.20 0.66
N PRO A 145 -10.56 -4.36 -0.40
CA PRO A 145 -9.61 -4.55 -1.48
C PRO A 145 -8.16 -4.57 -0.95
N PHE A 146 -7.43 -5.64 -1.30
CA PHE A 146 -6.02 -5.81 -0.96
C PHE A 146 -5.16 -5.50 -2.19
N LEU A 147 -4.07 -4.78 -1.98
CA LEU A 147 -3.07 -4.51 -3.00
C LEU A 147 -1.77 -5.21 -2.66
N ILE A 148 -1.14 -5.80 -3.67
CA ILE A 148 0.17 -6.41 -3.56
C ILE A 148 1.20 -5.45 -4.15
N GLU A 149 2.32 -5.31 -3.45
CA GLU A 149 3.45 -4.50 -3.88
C GLU A 149 4.64 -5.31 -4.41
N ASN A 150 5.26 -4.81 -5.48
CA ASN A 150 6.54 -5.29 -5.97
C ASN A 150 7.70 -4.75 -5.11
N ILE A 151 8.63 -5.63 -4.75
CA ILE A 151 9.77 -5.28 -3.91
C ILE A 151 11.02 -5.01 -4.74
N SER A 152 11.97 -4.26 -4.18
CA SER A 152 13.36 -4.36 -4.61
C SER A 152 13.94 -5.72 -4.21
N ALA A 153 14.56 -6.43 -5.16
CA ALA A 153 15.16 -7.74 -4.94
C ALA A 153 16.66 -7.71 -5.21
N TYR A 154 17.48 -8.14 -4.25
CA TYR A 154 18.94 -8.18 -4.40
C TYR A 154 19.48 -9.56 -4.77
N MET A 155 18.60 -10.55 -4.85
CA MET A 155 18.92 -11.90 -5.27
C MET A 155 17.71 -12.56 -5.93
N PHE A 156 17.94 -13.51 -6.83
CA PHE A 156 16.91 -14.41 -7.30
C PHE A 156 16.91 -15.67 -6.44
N MET A 157 15.74 -16.04 -5.93
CA MET A 157 15.58 -17.32 -5.25
C MET A 157 15.69 -18.47 -6.26
N PRO A 158 16.38 -19.57 -5.89
CA PRO A 158 16.47 -20.74 -6.76
C PRO A 158 15.08 -21.36 -6.97
N GLY A 159 14.90 -22.04 -8.12
CA GLY A 159 13.63 -22.69 -8.46
C GLY A 159 12.62 -21.80 -9.19
N GLY A 160 13.06 -20.65 -9.73
CA GLY A 160 12.24 -19.84 -10.62
C GLY A 160 11.91 -20.55 -11.95
N GLU A 161 10.65 -20.51 -12.34
CA GLU A 161 10.10 -21.09 -13.58
C GLU A 161 9.65 -20.01 -14.58
N MET A 162 9.55 -18.75 -14.13
CA MET A 162 8.99 -17.64 -14.90
C MET A 162 9.70 -16.31 -14.56
N THR A 163 9.46 -15.27 -15.37
CA THR A 163 9.98 -13.92 -15.10
C THR A 163 9.25 -13.28 -13.91
N GLU A 164 9.84 -12.24 -13.32
CA GLU A 164 9.20 -11.45 -12.26
C GLU A 164 7.84 -10.89 -12.73
N ALA A 165 7.78 -10.37 -13.97
CA ALA A 165 6.53 -9.87 -14.54
C ALA A 165 5.47 -10.97 -14.64
N GLN A 166 5.84 -12.16 -15.12
CA GLN A 166 4.92 -13.31 -15.19
C GLN A 166 4.45 -13.76 -13.80
N PHE A 167 5.36 -13.77 -12.82
CA PHE A 167 5.07 -14.14 -11.44
C PHE A 167 4.07 -13.17 -10.80
N LEU A 168 4.37 -11.86 -10.84
CA LEU A 168 3.51 -10.82 -10.31
C LEU A 168 2.13 -10.83 -10.98
N SER A 169 2.08 -10.89 -12.32
CA SER A 169 0.83 -10.97 -13.08
C SER A 169 -0.01 -12.18 -12.64
N SER A 170 0.61 -13.35 -12.51
CA SER A 170 -0.09 -14.58 -12.11
C SER A 170 -0.64 -14.49 -10.69
N VAL A 171 0.13 -13.95 -9.73
CA VAL A 171 -0.33 -13.76 -8.35
C VAL A 171 -1.52 -12.78 -8.29
N LEU A 172 -1.44 -11.66 -9.00
CA LEU A 172 -2.50 -10.64 -9.04
C LEU A 172 -3.79 -11.18 -9.66
N GLU A 173 -3.67 -11.95 -10.74
CA GLU A 173 -4.81 -12.54 -11.46
C GLU A 173 -5.44 -13.71 -10.69
N GLU A 174 -4.64 -14.66 -10.22
CA GLU A 174 -5.14 -15.82 -9.46
C GLU A 174 -5.67 -15.40 -8.07
N GLY A 175 -5.04 -14.40 -7.43
CA GLY A 175 -5.47 -13.85 -6.14
C GLY A 175 -6.65 -12.89 -6.25
N ASP A 176 -7.07 -12.51 -7.46
CA ASP A 176 -8.00 -11.42 -7.78
C ASP A 176 -7.85 -10.21 -6.83
N CYS A 177 -6.65 -9.65 -6.82
CA CYS A 177 -6.28 -8.51 -5.99
C CYS A 177 -5.71 -7.36 -6.85
N GLY A 178 -5.43 -6.23 -6.19
CA GLY A 178 -4.87 -5.05 -6.83
C GLY A 178 -3.37 -4.95 -6.69
N MET A 179 -2.82 -3.92 -7.31
CA MET A 179 -1.40 -3.63 -7.23
C MET A 179 -1.17 -2.25 -6.62
N LEU A 180 -0.25 -2.20 -5.65
CA LEU A 180 0.51 -1.01 -5.32
C LEU A 180 1.81 -1.15 -6.12
N LEU A 181 2.05 -0.26 -7.07
CA LEU A 181 3.24 -0.34 -7.91
C LEU A 181 4.27 0.66 -7.38
N ASP A 182 5.37 0.17 -6.84
CA ASP A 182 6.52 1.02 -6.56
C ASP A 182 7.37 1.11 -7.83
N VAL A 183 7.35 2.29 -8.46
CA VAL A 183 8.13 2.57 -9.68
C VAL A 183 9.62 2.81 -9.40
N ASN A 184 9.98 3.15 -8.17
CA ASN A 184 11.36 3.19 -7.72
C ASN A 184 11.91 1.76 -7.58
N ASN A 185 11.15 0.80 -7.03
CA ASN A 185 11.54 -0.61 -7.00
C ASN A 185 11.74 -1.19 -8.41
N VAL A 186 10.85 -0.85 -9.35
CA VAL A 186 11.05 -1.21 -10.77
C VAL A 186 12.37 -0.66 -11.30
N TYR A 187 12.68 0.61 -11.05
CA TYR A 187 13.95 1.21 -11.47
C TYR A 187 15.16 0.52 -10.83
N VAL A 188 15.15 0.34 -9.50
CA VAL A 188 16.23 -0.30 -8.75
C VAL A 188 16.50 -1.72 -9.29
N ASN A 189 15.46 -2.53 -9.45
CA ASN A 189 15.57 -3.86 -10.02
C ASN A 189 16.09 -3.82 -11.46
N SER A 190 15.67 -2.86 -12.27
CA SER A 190 16.14 -2.72 -13.66
C SER A 190 17.64 -2.47 -13.74
N GLN A 191 18.17 -1.66 -12.82
CA GLN A 191 19.61 -1.37 -12.76
C GLN A 191 20.39 -2.56 -12.21
N ASN A 192 19.89 -3.20 -11.15
CA ASN A 192 20.58 -4.33 -10.50
C ASN A 192 20.56 -5.62 -11.34
N HIS A 193 19.49 -5.86 -12.10
CA HIS A 193 19.30 -7.08 -12.88
C HIS A 193 19.39 -6.87 -14.40
N ASN A 194 19.74 -5.65 -14.82
CA ASN A 194 20.02 -5.28 -16.20
C ASN A 194 18.86 -5.61 -17.18
N PHE A 195 17.68 -5.07 -16.90
CA PHE A 195 16.52 -5.14 -17.79
C PHE A 195 15.93 -3.75 -18.09
N ASP A 196 15.11 -3.65 -19.14
CA ASP A 196 14.39 -2.42 -19.47
C ASP A 196 13.12 -2.28 -18.61
N PRO A 197 13.04 -1.24 -17.76
CA PRO A 197 11.90 -1.06 -16.85
C PRO A 197 10.59 -0.75 -17.59
N PHE A 198 10.63 -0.12 -18.77
CA PHE A 198 9.44 0.13 -19.57
C PHE A 198 8.91 -1.16 -20.22
N GLU A 199 9.80 -2.06 -20.66
CA GLU A 199 9.38 -3.39 -21.14
C GLU A 199 8.81 -4.25 -20.01
N PHE A 200 9.33 -4.14 -18.79
CA PHE A 200 8.74 -4.78 -17.62
C PHE A 200 7.32 -4.25 -17.35
N LEU A 201 7.13 -2.93 -17.33
CA LEU A 201 5.83 -2.30 -17.08
C LEU A 201 4.78 -2.66 -18.15
N LYS A 202 5.20 -2.95 -19.39
CA LYS A 202 4.29 -3.44 -20.45
C LYS A 202 3.81 -4.87 -20.24
N GLN A 203 4.50 -5.67 -19.43
CA GLN A 203 4.20 -7.09 -19.21
C GLN A 203 3.32 -7.36 -17.98
N ILE A 204 3.20 -6.39 -17.07
CA ILE A 204 2.37 -6.51 -15.86
C ILE A 204 0.96 -5.91 -16.09
N PRO A 205 -0.09 -6.39 -15.40
CA PRO A 205 -1.47 -5.91 -15.58
C PRO A 205 -1.68 -4.55 -14.93
N LEU A 206 -1.20 -3.47 -15.57
CA LEU A 206 -1.31 -2.10 -15.07
C LEU A 206 -2.77 -1.68 -14.78
N GLU A 207 -3.77 -2.30 -15.40
CA GLU A 207 -5.18 -2.08 -15.08
C GLU A 207 -5.53 -2.42 -13.62
N ARG A 208 -4.73 -3.24 -12.94
CA ARG A 208 -4.86 -3.58 -11.51
C ARG A 208 -4.16 -2.57 -10.58
N THR A 209 -3.34 -1.66 -11.10
CA THR A 209 -2.66 -0.62 -10.30
C THR A 209 -3.68 0.35 -9.71
N VAL A 210 -3.78 0.37 -8.38
CA VAL A 210 -4.61 1.33 -7.63
C VAL A 210 -3.74 2.44 -7.07
N GLN A 211 -2.57 2.08 -6.56
CA GLN A 211 -1.68 2.99 -5.86
C GLN A 211 -0.28 2.92 -6.47
N ILE A 212 0.45 4.03 -6.46
CA ILE A 212 1.86 4.09 -6.85
C ILE A 212 2.68 4.71 -5.73
N HIS A 213 3.79 4.07 -5.40
CA HIS A 213 4.86 4.65 -4.61
C HIS A 213 5.93 5.23 -5.52
N VAL A 214 6.43 6.40 -5.13
CA VAL A 214 7.54 7.08 -5.76
C VAL A 214 8.55 7.41 -4.68
N ALA A 215 9.78 6.95 -4.84
CA ALA A 215 10.84 7.20 -3.87
C ALA A 215 12.16 7.47 -4.58
N GLY A 216 13.21 7.69 -3.79
CA GLY A 216 14.57 7.69 -4.31
C GLY A 216 15.47 6.80 -3.47
N HIS A 217 16.52 6.32 -4.12
CA HIS A 217 17.40 5.24 -3.66
C HIS A 217 18.84 5.72 -3.49
N SER A 218 19.67 4.86 -2.92
CA SER A 218 21.11 5.11 -2.78
C SER A 218 21.91 4.28 -3.77
N THR A 219 23.00 4.84 -4.29
CA THR A 219 23.93 4.12 -5.16
C THR A 219 25.12 3.63 -4.36
N GLY A 220 25.25 2.31 -4.19
CA GLY A 220 26.42 1.66 -3.59
C GLY A 220 27.51 1.36 -4.63
N GLU A 221 28.50 0.54 -4.24
CA GLU A 221 29.53 0.03 -5.15
C GLU A 221 28.97 -1.06 -6.07
N GLY A 222 28.34 -0.64 -7.18
CA GLY A 222 27.83 -1.55 -8.22
C GLY A 222 26.45 -2.14 -7.94
N THR A 223 25.78 -1.75 -6.85
CA THR A 223 24.38 -2.11 -6.56
C THR A 223 23.64 -0.88 -6.08
N ILE A 224 22.44 -0.66 -6.62
CA ILE A 224 21.53 0.36 -6.13
C ILE A 224 20.73 -0.25 -4.98
N ILE A 225 20.73 0.43 -3.84
CA ILE A 225 20.00 0.01 -2.64
C ILE A 225 18.81 0.92 -2.47
N ASP A 226 17.64 0.28 -2.41
CA ASP A 226 16.40 0.94 -2.15
C ASP A 226 16.29 1.34 -0.68
N THR A 227 16.56 2.62 -0.42
CA THR A 227 16.63 3.17 0.94
C THR A 227 15.49 4.12 1.24
N HIS A 228 14.73 4.52 0.23
CA HIS A 228 13.73 5.59 0.30
C HIS A 228 14.26 6.88 0.96
N GLY A 229 15.58 7.09 0.94
CA GLY A 229 16.27 8.12 1.70
C GLY A 229 16.91 9.20 0.85
N SER A 230 16.62 9.24 -0.46
CA SER A 230 17.20 10.21 -1.39
C SER A 230 16.17 10.81 -2.34
N LYS A 231 16.47 11.99 -2.88
CA LYS A 231 15.60 12.71 -3.81
C LYS A 231 15.15 11.80 -4.98
N VAL A 232 13.89 11.91 -5.37
CA VAL A 232 13.35 11.22 -6.55
C VAL A 232 14.05 11.75 -7.80
N ILE A 233 14.54 10.84 -8.63
CA ILE A 233 15.26 11.17 -9.87
C ILE A 233 14.34 11.15 -11.09
N GLU A 234 14.72 11.87 -12.16
CA GLU A 234 13.89 11.98 -13.37
C GLU A 234 13.53 10.64 -14.02
N PRO A 235 14.41 9.61 -14.10
CA PRO A 235 14.01 8.30 -14.60
C PRO A 235 12.82 7.67 -13.85
N VAL A 236 12.74 7.84 -12.52
CA VAL A 236 11.60 7.34 -11.73
C VAL A 236 10.34 8.14 -12.06
N PHE A 237 10.44 9.46 -12.23
CA PHE A 237 9.31 10.29 -12.69
C PHE A 237 8.83 9.90 -14.10
N GLN A 238 9.74 9.49 -14.99
CA GLN A 238 9.39 8.99 -16.32
C GLN A 238 8.62 7.66 -16.25
N LEU A 239 9.00 6.75 -15.34
CA LEU A 239 8.24 5.52 -15.09
C LEU A 239 6.86 5.81 -14.52
N LEU A 240 6.75 6.74 -13.55
CA LEU A 240 5.46 7.21 -13.05
C LEU A 240 4.58 7.70 -14.20
N LYS A 241 5.08 8.62 -15.03
CA LYS A 241 4.33 9.17 -16.17
C LYS A 241 3.87 8.06 -17.11
N PHE A 242 4.76 7.12 -17.44
CA PHE A 242 4.45 5.99 -18.31
C PHE A 242 3.27 5.16 -17.79
N VAL A 243 3.21 4.90 -16.47
CA VAL A 243 2.09 4.16 -15.86
C VAL A 243 0.80 4.97 -15.90
N LEU A 244 0.86 6.24 -15.49
CA LEU A 244 -0.33 7.13 -15.45
C LEU A 244 -0.98 7.32 -16.83
N GLU A 245 -0.21 7.28 -17.92
CA GLU A 245 -0.74 7.31 -19.30
C GLU A 245 -1.56 6.06 -19.69
N ARG A 246 -1.44 4.96 -18.96
CA ARG A 246 -1.93 3.62 -19.38
C ARG A 246 -3.03 3.06 -18.50
N THR A 247 -3.19 3.56 -17.28
CA THR A 247 -4.19 3.04 -16.33
C THR A 247 -4.71 4.13 -15.43
N ASP A 248 -5.96 4.00 -14.99
CA ASP A 248 -6.58 4.90 -14.02
C ASP A 248 -6.08 4.57 -12.61
N VAL A 249 -5.04 5.27 -12.16
CA VAL A 249 -4.48 5.18 -10.80
C VAL A 249 -5.29 6.04 -9.84
N LYS A 250 -5.49 5.56 -8.61
CA LYS A 250 -6.31 6.23 -7.59
C LYS A 250 -5.50 7.08 -6.62
N ALA A 251 -4.24 6.72 -6.41
CA ALA A 251 -3.38 7.35 -5.43
C ALA A 251 -1.91 7.26 -5.84
N VAL A 252 -1.17 8.36 -5.71
CA VAL A 252 0.30 8.37 -5.85
C VAL A 252 0.87 9.04 -4.61
N MET A 253 1.96 8.52 -4.06
CA MET A 253 2.63 9.18 -2.95
C MET A 253 4.14 9.14 -3.06
N ILE A 254 4.77 10.04 -2.30
CA ILE A 254 6.20 9.95 -2.02
C ILE A 254 6.43 9.09 -0.81
N GLU A 255 7.19 8.03 -0.99
CA GLU A 255 7.73 7.26 0.12
C GLU A 255 9.11 7.80 0.51
N ARG A 256 9.22 8.24 1.76
CA ARG A 256 10.42 8.79 2.37
C ARG A 256 10.55 8.18 3.76
N ASP A 257 11.49 7.25 3.95
CA ASP A 257 11.62 6.51 5.21
C ASP A 257 12.75 6.97 6.12
N GLN A 258 13.75 7.62 5.52
CA GLN A 258 14.92 8.09 6.24
C GLN A 258 15.52 9.32 5.55
N ASN A 259 16.53 9.92 6.17
CA ASN A 259 17.21 11.12 5.67
C ASN A 259 16.24 12.22 5.24
N PHE A 260 15.27 12.51 6.12
CA PHE A 260 14.22 13.49 5.87
C PHE A 260 14.83 14.86 5.50
N PRO A 261 14.56 15.38 4.29
CA PRO A 261 15.04 16.70 3.89
C PRO A 261 14.18 17.79 4.55
N GLU A 262 14.50 19.05 4.28
CA GLU A 262 13.59 20.14 4.58
C GLU A 262 12.22 19.86 3.94
N PHE A 263 11.14 20.08 4.69
CA PHE A 263 9.80 19.68 4.24
C PHE A 263 9.38 20.36 2.94
N SER A 264 9.91 21.56 2.66
CA SER A 264 9.70 22.28 1.40
C SER A 264 10.21 21.51 0.17
N GLU A 265 11.23 20.67 0.32
CA GLU A 265 11.74 19.81 -0.75
C GLU A 265 10.74 18.69 -1.06
N LEU A 266 10.18 18.04 -0.03
CA LEU A 266 9.10 17.04 -0.21
C LEU A 266 7.88 17.66 -0.89
N ILE A 267 7.50 18.87 -0.50
CA ILE A 267 6.43 19.61 -1.19
C ILE A 267 6.77 19.86 -2.66
N GLY A 268 8.03 20.16 -2.99
CA GLY A 268 8.48 20.30 -4.37
C GLY A 268 8.37 19.01 -5.16
N GLU A 269 8.74 17.88 -4.57
CA GLU A 269 8.56 16.56 -5.19
C GLU A 269 7.07 16.22 -5.38
N LEU A 270 6.21 16.50 -4.39
CA LEU A 270 4.75 16.30 -4.53
C LEU A 270 4.17 17.20 -5.64
N ALA A 271 4.65 18.43 -5.76
CA ALA A 271 4.27 19.33 -6.84
C ALA A 271 4.67 18.76 -8.20
N ARG A 272 5.87 18.17 -8.32
CA ARG A 272 6.33 17.50 -9.54
C ARG A 272 5.43 16.32 -9.93
N ILE A 273 5.05 15.47 -8.98
CA ILE A 273 4.06 14.39 -9.22
C ILE A 273 2.73 14.99 -9.71
N ARG A 274 2.31 16.11 -9.12
CA ARG A 274 1.05 16.79 -9.47
C ARG A 274 1.07 17.38 -10.87
N GLU A 275 2.18 17.94 -11.29
CA GLU A 275 2.38 18.41 -12.67
C GLU A 275 2.26 17.26 -13.68
N ILE A 276 2.95 16.14 -13.40
CA ILE A 276 2.90 14.94 -14.26
C ILE A 276 1.46 14.43 -14.33
N ALA A 277 0.80 14.25 -13.18
CA ALA A 277 -0.59 13.80 -13.14
C ALA A 277 -1.53 14.80 -13.84
N ALA A 278 -1.32 16.11 -13.71
CA ALA A 278 -2.14 17.11 -14.41
C ALA A 278 -1.98 17.03 -15.93
N GLU A 279 -0.83 16.59 -16.43
CA GLU A 279 -0.58 16.40 -17.85
C GLU A 279 -1.30 15.16 -18.41
N VAL A 280 -1.20 14.01 -17.71
CA VAL A 280 -1.62 12.71 -18.27
C VAL A 280 -2.85 12.08 -17.62
N GLN A 281 -3.18 12.45 -16.38
CA GLN A 281 -4.36 11.96 -15.65
C GLN A 281 -4.98 13.09 -14.76
N PRO A 282 -5.59 14.14 -15.34
CA PRO A 282 -6.00 15.34 -14.62
C PRO A 282 -6.94 15.09 -13.43
N THR A 283 -7.73 14.02 -13.48
CA THR A 283 -8.65 13.61 -12.41
C THR A 283 -7.93 13.19 -11.13
N LEU A 284 -6.67 12.74 -11.22
CA LEU A 284 -5.82 12.42 -10.07
C LEU A 284 -5.21 13.69 -9.47
N ALA A 285 -4.82 14.67 -10.29
CA ALA A 285 -4.19 15.90 -9.83
C ALA A 285 -5.16 16.90 -9.16
N SER A 286 -6.45 16.79 -9.46
CA SER A 286 -7.48 17.79 -9.15
C SER A 286 -8.45 17.40 -8.01
N VAL A 287 -8.12 16.40 -7.20
CA VAL A 287 -8.94 15.99 -6.05
C VAL A 287 -9.23 17.22 -5.18
N GLY A 288 -10.51 17.58 -5.08
CA GLY A 288 -10.97 18.85 -4.52
C GLY A 288 -10.59 18.97 -3.04
N ARG A 289 -9.77 19.97 -2.71
CA ARG A 289 -9.21 20.22 -1.36
C ARG A 289 -10.24 20.69 -0.31
N GLY A 290 -11.54 20.47 -0.53
CA GLY A 290 -12.63 21.05 0.25
C GLY A 290 -13.89 20.20 0.36
N HIS A 291 -13.85 18.91 0.04
CA HIS A 291 -15.05 18.05 0.06
C HIS A 291 -14.90 16.74 0.82
N LEU A 292 -14.28 16.79 1.99
CA LEU A 292 -14.49 15.76 3.02
C LEU A 292 -15.46 16.31 4.06
N SER A 293 -16.68 16.65 3.63
CA SER A 293 -17.83 16.56 4.52
C SER A 293 -18.10 15.07 4.69
N PHE A 294 -17.61 14.50 5.79
CA PHE A 294 -17.96 13.16 6.22
C PHE A 294 -19.44 13.14 6.65
N GLU A 295 -20.36 13.18 5.69
CA GLU A 295 -21.73 12.74 5.94
C GLU A 295 -21.73 11.21 5.97
N SER A 296 -21.49 10.68 7.17
CA SER A 296 -21.76 9.31 7.56
C SER A 296 -23.14 8.89 7.04
N SER A 297 -23.16 8.19 5.91
CA SER A 297 -24.37 7.65 5.30
C SER A 297 -24.18 6.17 4.96
N ALA A 298 -24.18 5.36 6.02
CA ALA A 298 -24.64 3.98 5.94
C ALA A 298 -25.62 3.72 7.11
N PRO A 299 -26.78 3.09 6.87
CA PRO A 299 -27.84 3.01 7.84
C PRO A 299 -27.46 2.08 9.00
N ILE A 300 -27.72 2.54 10.22
CA ILE A 300 -27.74 1.70 11.41
C ILE A 300 -28.83 0.63 11.18
N ILE A 301 -28.40 -0.62 11.02
CA ILE A 301 -29.29 -1.77 11.10
C ILE A 301 -29.70 -1.88 12.58
N GLU A 302 -30.87 -1.32 12.92
CA GLU A 302 -31.53 -1.60 14.20
C GLU A 302 -31.88 -3.09 14.26
N SER A 303 -31.14 -3.85 15.07
CA SER A 303 -31.59 -5.17 15.50
C SER A 303 -32.63 -4.99 16.61
N SER A 304 -33.89 -5.24 16.25
CA SER A 304 -34.99 -5.27 17.20
C SER A 304 -35.13 -6.67 17.82
N LYS A 305 -35.34 -6.65 19.14
CA LYS A 305 -36.03 -7.65 19.98
C LYS A 305 -35.34 -8.99 20.25
N GLY A 306 -35.04 -9.18 21.54
CA GLY A 306 -35.60 -10.33 22.25
C GLY A 306 -34.66 -10.97 23.27
N ARG A 307 -34.81 -10.61 24.55
CA ARG A 307 -34.97 -11.60 25.63
C ARG A 307 -35.44 -10.93 26.91
N GLU A 308 -36.59 -11.42 27.36
CA GLU A 308 -37.27 -11.08 28.59
C GLU A 308 -36.54 -11.63 29.82
N ASN A 309 -36.79 -10.92 30.92
CA ASN A 309 -36.61 -11.25 32.33
C ASN A 309 -36.76 -12.73 32.71
N VAL A 310 -35.78 -13.22 33.47
CA VAL A 310 -35.92 -14.00 34.73
C VAL A 310 -34.67 -13.63 35.54
N GLY A 311 -34.65 -13.16 36.78
CA GLY A 311 -35.55 -13.33 37.91
C GLY A 311 -34.75 -13.93 39.08
N ALA A 312 -34.63 -13.15 40.17
CA ALA A 312 -34.34 -13.56 41.55
C ALA A 312 -32.89 -13.87 42.00
N ALA A 313 -32.34 -12.88 42.72
CA ALA A 313 -31.75 -12.95 44.07
C ALA A 313 -31.47 -14.32 44.70
N LEU A 314 -30.27 -14.45 45.27
CA LEU A 314 -30.03 -15.04 46.59
C LEU A 314 -28.70 -14.56 47.17
N THR A 315 -28.80 -13.91 48.32
CA THR A 315 -27.75 -13.57 49.27
C THR A 315 -27.32 -14.80 50.08
N ALA A 316 -26.01 -15.03 50.19
CA ALA A 316 -25.26 -15.40 51.40
C ALA A 316 -23.76 -15.43 51.07
#